data_AF-A0A843RHX2-F1
#
_entry.id   AF-A0A843RHX2-F1
#
_cell.length_a   1.000
_cell.length_b   1.000
_cell.length_c   1.000
_cell.angle_alpha   90.00
_cell.angle_beta   90.00
_cell.angle_gamma   90.00
#
_symmetry.space_group_name_H-M   'P 1'
#
loop_
_entity.id
_entity.type
_entity.pdbx_description
1 polymer ?
#
loop_
_entity_poly.entity_id
_entity_poly.type
_entity_poly.pdbx_seq_one_letter_code
_entity_poly.pdbx_strand_id
1 'polypeptide(L)' 'MTKHLVSPENPGGKRTEEILSEIRAEILVRMANFGEDPRPEAKAVMENNLKIAQLLTEAIHLAEANTNKLGEVG' A
#
# COMPACT_ATOMS: atom_id res chain seq x y z
N MET A 1 14.82 3.23 14.76
CA MET A 1 15.42 3.39 13.42
C MET A 1 14.48 2.78 12.40
N THR A 2 14.03 3.54 11.41
CA THR A 2 13.17 3.03 10.33
C THR A 2 14.05 2.37 9.28
N LYS A 3 13.73 1.13 8.90
CA LYS A 3 14.50 0.41 7.87
C LYS A 3 14.09 0.79 6.44
N HIS A 4 12.84 1.18 6.26
CA HIS A 4 12.23 1.35 4.94
C HIS A 4 11.81 2.80 4.67
N LEU A 5 11.32 3.48 5.70
CA LEU A 5 10.81 4.84 5.57
C LEU A 5 11.93 5.87 5.71
N VAL A 6 11.77 6.98 4.99
CA VAL A 6 12.64 8.15 5.10
C VAL A 6 12.65 8.67 6.54
N SER A 7 13.85 8.88 7.07
CA SER A 7 14.08 9.49 8.39
C SER A 7 15.48 10.12 8.41
N PRO A 8 15.84 10.89 9.45
CA PRO A 8 17.21 11.40 9.60
C PRO A 8 18.27 10.28 9.56
N GLU A 9 17.95 9.11 10.10
CA GLU A 9 18.82 7.93 10.13
C GLU A 9 18.72 7.07 8.86
N ASN A 10 17.76 7.35 7.98
CA ASN A 10 17.56 6.68 6.70
C ASN A 10 17.15 7.68 5.60
N PRO A 11 18.05 8.56 5.16
CA PRO A 11 17.73 9.62 4.20
C PRO A 11 17.39 9.08 2.79
N GLY A 12 17.78 7.85 2.47
CA GLY A 12 17.43 7.17 1.22
C GLY A 12 16.16 6.32 1.30
N GLY A 13 15.43 6.36 2.43
CA GLY A 13 14.17 5.65 2.59
C GLY A 13 13.06 6.18 1.69
N LYS A 14 11.98 5.40 1.58
CA LYS A 14 10.77 5.80 0.84
C LYS A 14 9.82 6.59 1.71
N ARG A 15 8.98 7.43 1.09
CA ARG A 15 7.81 7.98 1.79
C ARG A 15 6.78 6.87 2.04
N THR A 16 5.89 7.11 3.01
CA THR A 16 4.89 6.12 3.40
C THR A 16 3.94 5.82 2.25
N GLU A 17 3.48 6.83 1.52
CA GLU A 17 2.62 6.69 0.34
C GLU A 17 3.27 5.89 -0.79
N GLU A 18 4.59 6.00 -0.96
CA GLU A 18 5.35 5.29 -2.00
C GLU A 18 5.39 3.79 -1.72
N ILE A 19 5.80 3.40 -0.51
CA ILE A 19 5.89 1.98 -0.16
C ILE A 19 4.52 1.31 -0.11
N LEU A 20 3.48 2.01 0.38
CA LEU A 20 2.12 1.46 0.39
C LEU A 20 1.57 1.31 -1.03
N SER A 21 1.90 2.24 -1.95
CA SER A 21 1.51 2.16 -3.36
C SER A 21 2.14 0.96 -4.06
N GLU A 22 3.43 0.68 -3.79
CA GLU A 22 4.12 -0.50 -4.32
C GLU A 22 3.48 -1.81 -3.83
N ILE A 23 3.21 -1.92 -2.53
CA ILE A 23 2.55 -3.09 -1.94
C ILE A 23 1.14 -3.28 -2.55
N ARG A 24 0.38 -2.19 -2.69
CA ARG A 24 -0.95 -2.24 -3.31
C ARG A 24 -0.87 -2.76 -4.75
N ALA A 25 0.09 -2.28 -5.54
CA ALA A 25 0.29 -2.74 -6.91
C ALA A 25 0.59 -4.25 -6.97
N GLU A 26 1.47 -4.77 -6.11
CA GLU A 26 1.75 -6.22 -6.04
C GLU A 26 0.50 -7.05 -5.68
N ILE A 27 -0.35 -6.55 -4.78
CA ILE A 27 -1.61 -7.22 -4.41
C ILE A 27 -2.57 -7.24 -5.60
N LEU A 28 -2.70 -6.14 -6.37
CA LEU A 28 -3.53 -6.11 -7.58
C LEU A 28 -3.05 -7.14 -8.62
N VAL A 29 -1.73 -7.26 -8.82
CA VAL A 29 -1.14 -8.28 -9.71
C VAL A 29 -1.45 -9.69 -9.21
N ARG A 30 -1.38 -9.94 -7.90
CA ARG A 30 -1.76 -11.25 -7.33
C ARG A 30 -3.23 -11.57 -7.58
N MET A 31 -4.12 -10.60 -7.42
CA MET A 31 -5.56 -10.80 -7.68
C MET A 31 -5.85 -11.18 -9.12
N ALA A 32 -5.15 -10.60 -10.10
CA ALA A 32 -5.34 -10.94 -11.51
C ALA A 32 -5.16 -12.45 -11.80
N ASN A 33 -4.34 -13.15 -11.00
CA ASN A 33 -4.10 -14.59 -11.16
C ASN A 33 -5.23 -15.49 -10.62
N PHE A 34 -6.16 -14.95 -9.83
CA PHE A 34 -7.26 -15.73 -9.22
C PHE A 34 -8.64 -15.42 -9.84
N GLY A 35 -8.72 -14.52 -10.83
CA GLY A 35 -10.00 -14.04 -11.37
C GLY A 35 -10.94 -15.13 -11.89
N GLU A 36 -10.39 -16.21 -12.43
CA GLU A 36 -11.14 -17.33 -13.02
C GLU A 36 -11.06 -18.62 -12.18
N ASP A 37 -10.42 -18.59 -11.00
CA ASP A 37 -10.29 -19.80 -10.16
C ASP A 37 -11.64 -20.09 -9.45
N PRO A 38 -12.32 -21.20 -9.78
CA PRO A 38 -13.67 -21.46 -9.27
C PRO A 38 -13.68 -21.92 -7.81
N ARG A 39 -12.51 -22.27 -7.24
CA ARG A 39 -12.42 -22.90 -5.93
C ARG A 39 -12.81 -21.91 -4.82
N PRO A 40 -13.58 -22.33 -3.81
CA PRO A 40 -14.01 -21.44 -2.71
C PRO A 40 -12.85 -20.76 -1.98
N GLU A 41 -11.73 -21.44 -1.78
CA GLU A 41 -10.54 -20.86 -1.15
C GLU A 41 -9.91 -19.75 -1.99
N ALA A 42 -9.94 -19.87 -3.33
CA ALA A 42 -9.43 -18.85 -4.23
C ALA A 42 -10.31 -17.59 -4.20
N LYS A 43 -11.63 -17.77 -4.14
CA LYS A 43 -12.59 -16.67 -3.96
C LYS A 43 -12.35 -15.91 -2.66
N ALA A 44 -12.18 -16.64 -1.54
CA ALA A 44 -11.89 -16.02 -0.25
C ALA A 44 -10.56 -15.23 -0.26
N VAL A 45 -9.52 -15.75 -0.92
CA VAL A 45 -8.25 -15.04 -1.10
C VAL A 45 -8.43 -13.77 -1.94
N MET A 46 -9.21 -13.83 -3.02
CA MET A 46 -9.54 -12.66 -3.84
C MET A 46 -10.27 -11.58 -3.02
N GLU A 47 -11.32 -11.94 -2.29
CA GLU A 47 -12.09 -11.01 -1.45
C GLU A 47 -11.21 -10.32 -0.39
N ASN A 48 -10.33 -11.09 0.27
CA ASN A 48 -9.39 -10.56 1.25
C ASN A 48 -8.39 -9.59 0.60
N ASN A 49 -7.80 -9.96 -0.54
CA ASN A 49 -6.85 -9.09 -1.25
C ASN A 49 -7.53 -7.80 -1.74
N LEU A 50 -8.77 -7.87 -2.20
CA LEU A 50 -9.55 -6.69 -2.58
C LEU A 50 -9.74 -5.76 -1.38
N LYS A 51 -10.11 -6.31 -0.21
CA LYS A 51 -10.27 -5.52 1.01
C LYS A 51 -8.95 -4.90 1.47
N ILE A 52 -7.83 -5.64 1.40
CA ILE A 52 -6.51 -5.11 1.73
C ILE A 52 -6.14 -3.96 0.78
N ALA A 53 -6.37 -4.10 -0.53
CA ALA A 53 -6.08 -3.06 -1.51
C ALA A 53 -6.89 -1.77 -1.25
N GLN A 54 -8.14 -1.91 -0.81
CA GLN A 54 -8.97 -0.76 -0.39
C GLN A 54 -8.39 -0.08 0.85
N LEU A 55 -8.04 -0.84 1.90
CA LEU A 55 -7.44 -0.28 3.12
C LEU A 55 -6.10 0.41 2.83
N LEU A 56 -5.28 -0.14 1.94
CA LEU A 56 -4.06 0.50 1.48
C LEU A 56 -4.33 1.81 0.75
N THR A 57 -5.41 1.88 -0.03
CA THR A 57 -5.83 3.13 -0.70
C THR A 57 -6.17 4.21 0.32
N GLU A 58 -6.94 3.88 1.35
CA GLU A 58 -7.24 4.81 2.45
C GLU A 58 -5.97 5.27 3.17
N ALA A 59 -5.05 4.34 3.47
CA ALA A 59 -3.78 4.64 4.13
C ALA A 59 -2.86 5.52 3.27
N ILE A 60 -2.83 5.32 1.95
CA ILE A 60 -2.08 6.15 1.00
C ILE A 60 -2.61 7.59 1.03
N HIS A 61 -3.92 7.80 0.96
CA HIS A 61 -4.48 9.15 1.04
C HIS A 61 -4.16 9.84 2.38
N LEU A 62 -4.18 9.10 3.49
CA LEU A 62 -3.76 9.63 4.79
C LEU A 62 -2.28 9.99 4.82
N ALA A 63 -1.41 9.18 4.20
CA ALA A 63 0.01 9.44 4.10
C ALA A 63 0.30 10.68 3.24
N GLU A 64 -0.33 10.79 2.07
CA GLU A 64 -0.23 11.97 1.20
C GLU A 64 -0.72 13.24 1.90
N ALA A 65 -1.83 13.16 2.63
CA ALA A 65 -2.34 14.28 3.43
C ALA A 65 -1.34 14.73 4.52
N ASN A 66 -0.62 13.79 5.15
CA ASN A 66 0.42 14.12 6.11
C ASN A 66 1.63 14.79 5.43
N THR A 67 2.08 14.27 4.29
CA THR A 67 3.17 14.87 3.50
C THR A 67 2.83 16.29 3.08
N ASN A 68 1.60 16.53 2.60
CA ASN A 68 1.16 17.86 2.21
C ASN A 68 1.13 18.83 3.40
N LYS A 69 0.57 18.40 4.54
CA LYS A 69 0.58 19.22 5.78
C LYS A 69 1.98 19.60 6.25
N LEU A 70 2.96 18.70 6.10
CA LEU A 70 4.35 19.00 6.45
C LEU A 70 5.02 19.94 5.44
N GLY A 71 4.65 19.85 4.16
CA GLY A 71 5.12 20.76 3.11
C GLY A 71 4.56 22.18 3.21
N GLU A 72 3.37 22.36 3.79
CA GLU A 72 2.76 23.68 4.04
C GLU A 72 3.39 24.44 5.23
N VAL A 73 4.17 23.74 6.07
CA VAL A 73 4.78 24.30 7.30
C VAL A 73 6.27 24.64 7.09
N GLY A 74 6.82 24.43 5.88
CA GLY A 74 8.18 24.79 5.49
C GLY A 74 8.24 26.02 4.59
#